data_AF-A0A936EXI8-F1
#
_entry.id   AF-A0A936EXI8-F1
#
_cell.length_a   1.000
_cell.length_b   1.000
_cell.length_c   1.000
_cell.angle_alpha   90.00
_cell.angle_beta   90.00
_cell.angle_gamma   90.00
#
_symmetry.space_group_name_H-M   'P 1'
#
loop_
_entity.id
_entity.type
_entity.pdbx_description
1 polymer ?
#
loop_
_entity_poly.entity_id
_entity_poly.type
_entity_poly.pdbx_seq_one_letter_code
_entity_poly.pdbx_strand_id
1 'polypeptide(L)'
;MTGGRRKTGSRIQLRLGVVLLALWLGGCAVGVKVQPWEKGALARPEMGFEPDRLESAFSEHIYASKEAASGGASAGASGCGCN
;
A
#
# COMPACT_ATOMS: atom_id res chain seq x y z
N MET A 1 -4.71 21.65 -50.83
CA MET A 1 -4.11 20.54 -50.05
C MET A 1 -3.47 21.05 -48.75
N THR A 2 -4.25 21.51 -47.74
CA THR A 2 -3.69 22.13 -46.51
C THR A 2 -4.26 21.58 -45.19
N GLY A 3 -4.96 20.43 -45.21
CA GLY A 3 -5.64 19.87 -44.02
C GLY A 3 -4.80 19.02 -43.06
N GLY A 4 -3.57 18.61 -43.43
CA GLY A 4 -2.81 17.60 -42.67
C GLY A 4 -2.01 18.12 -41.46
N ARG A 5 -1.67 19.41 -41.45
CA ARG A 5 -0.75 19.98 -40.44
C ARG A 5 -1.41 20.17 -39.06
N ARG A 6 -2.72 20.43 -39.02
CA ARG A 6 -3.49 20.61 -37.76
C ARG A 6 -3.71 19.31 -36.98
N LYS A 7 -4.04 18.20 -37.65
CA LYS A 7 -4.25 16.89 -36.99
C LYS A 7 -2.96 16.30 -36.42
N THR A 8 -1.83 16.53 -37.08
CA THR A 8 -0.52 16.04 -36.63
C THR A 8 -0.05 16.78 -35.38
N GLY A 9 -0.24 18.10 -35.32
CA GLY A 9 0.05 18.91 -34.14
C GLY A 9 -0.77 18.50 -32.91
N SER A 10 -2.08 18.30 -33.06
CA SER A 10 -2.95 17.86 -31.95
C SER A 10 -2.58 16.49 -31.39
N ARG A 11 -2.20 15.53 -32.24
CA ARG A 11 -1.71 14.21 -31.81
C ARG A 11 -0.36 14.29 -31.09
N ILE A 12 0.52 15.19 -31.51
CA ILE A 12 1.81 15.43 -30.86
C ILE A 12 1.61 16.09 -29.49
N GLN A 13 0.71 17.08 -29.40
CA GLN A 13 0.35 17.75 -28.14
C GLN A 13 -0.26 16.77 -27.14
N LEU A 14 -1.15 15.87 -27.57
CA LEU A 14 -1.73 14.84 -26.71
C LEU A 14 -0.67 13.87 -26.18
N ARG A 15 0.26 13.42 -27.06
CA ARG A 15 1.36 12.53 -26.66
C ARG A 15 2.31 13.20 -25.66
N LEU A 16 2.67 14.46 -25.88
CA LEU A 16 3.48 15.25 -24.95
C LEU A 16 2.78 15.42 -23.59
N GLY A 17 1.48 15.69 -23.60
CA GLY A 17 0.68 15.78 -22.37
C GLY A 17 0.67 14.48 -21.57
N VAL A 18 0.51 13.33 -22.24
CA VAL A 18 0.55 12.00 -21.58
C VAL A 18 1.91 11.69 -20.97
N VAL A 19 3.00 12.00 -21.68
CA VAL A 19 4.37 11.78 -21.16
C VAL A 19 4.66 12.67 -19.96
N LEU A 20 4.25 13.94 -20.00
CA LEU A 20 4.40 14.87 -18.87
C LEU A 20 3.59 14.44 -17.65
N LEU A 21 2.36 13.98 -17.85
CA LEU A 21 1.51 13.46 -16.78
C LEU A 21 2.12 12.20 -16.16
N ALA A 22 2.64 11.28 -16.97
CA ALA A 22 3.32 10.07 -16.48
C ALA A 22 4.59 10.41 -15.68
N LEU A 23 5.35 11.44 -16.08
CA LEU A 23 6.49 11.94 -15.31
C LEU A 23 6.05 12.56 -13.97
N TRP A 24 4.93 13.27 -13.95
CA TRP A 24 4.37 13.85 -12.73
C TRP A 24 3.87 12.80 -11.73
N LEU A 25 3.35 11.68 -12.23
CA LEU A 25 2.90 10.55 -11.41
C LEU A 25 4.05 9.62 -11.00
N GLY A 26 5.22 9.75 -11.62
CA GLY A 26 6.42 8.98 -11.29
C GLY A 26 7.05 9.47 -9.98
N GLY A 27 6.94 8.69 -8.91
CA GLY A 27 7.61 8.99 -7.64
C GLY A 27 9.14 8.85 -7.71
N CYS A 28 9.84 9.21 -6.62
CA CYS A 28 11.31 9.19 -6.51
C CYS A 28 11.98 7.80 -6.61
N ALA A 29 11.22 6.73 -6.90
CA ALA A 29 11.75 5.38 -7.06
C ALA A 29 12.44 5.15 -8.42
N VAL A 30 12.34 6.10 -9.36
CA VAL A 30 12.95 5.99 -10.70
C VAL A 30 14.47 6.17 -10.60
N GLY A 31 15.18 5.06 -10.36
CA GLY A 31 16.65 4.99 -10.37
C GLY A 31 17.27 4.34 -9.14
N VAL A 32 16.50 4.19 -8.05
CA VAL A 32 16.99 3.50 -6.84
C VAL A 32 16.79 2.00 -7.01
N LYS A 33 17.74 1.35 -7.70
CA LYS A 33 17.82 -0.11 -7.77
C LYS A 33 18.56 -0.64 -6.54
N VAL A 34 17.81 -1.01 -5.50
CA VAL A 34 18.36 -1.71 -4.33
C VAL A 34 18.60 -3.16 -4.71
N GLN A 35 19.82 -3.65 -4.51
CA GLN A 35 20.14 -5.04 -4.82
C GLN A 35 19.42 -5.99 -3.85
N PRO A 36 19.06 -7.22 -4.26
CA PRO A 36 18.29 -8.15 -3.41
C PRO A 36 18.89 -8.37 -2.02
N TRP A 37 20.22 -8.38 -1.89
CA TRP A 37 20.93 -8.55 -0.61
C TRP A 37 21.01 -7.29 0.26
N GLU A 38 20.86 -6.09 -0.33
CA GLU A 38 20.84 -4.82 0.41
C GLU A 38 19.52 -4.61 1.14
N LYS A 39 18.44 -5.30 0.72
CA LYS A 39 17.13 -5.21 1.36
C LYS A 39 17.15 -5.63 2.83
N GLY A 40 18.01 -6.60 3.19
CA GLY A 40 18.17 -7.03 4.59
C GLY A 40 18.81 -5.95 5.47
N ALA A 41 19.67 -5.10 4.92
CA ALA A 41 20.29 -4.00 5.64
C ALA A 41 19.39 -2.75 5.70
N LEU A 42 18.50 -2.58 4.72
CA LEU A 42 17.54 -1.48 4.65
C LEU A 42 16.26 -1.73 5.46
N ALA A 43 15.88 -2.99 5.65
CA ALA A 43 14.73 -3.38 6.45
C ALA A 43 15.03 -3.18 7.96
N ARG A 44 14.50 -2.10 8.52
CA ARG A 44 14.58 -1.86 9.97
C ARG A 44 13.63 -2.81 10.70
N PRO A 45 13.93 -3.20 11.95
CA PRO A 45 13.03 -4.06 12.74
C PRO A 45 11.64 -3.44 12.91
N GLU A 46 11.54 -2.11 12.91
CA GLU A 46 10.26 -1.38 12.98
C GLU A 46 9.36 -1.53 11.73
N MET A 47 9.90 -2.00 10.60
CA MET A 47 9.14 -2.18 9.35
C MET A 47 8.45 -3.56 9.26
N GLY A 48 8.61 -4.39 10.29
CA GLY A 48 7.92 -5.68 10.39
C GLY A 48 6.41 -5.51 10.54
N PHE A 49 5.65 -6.56 10.25
CA PHE A 49 4.20 -6.59 10.49
C PHE A 49 3.84 -6.39 11.95
N GLU A 50 4.72 -6.82 12.85
CA GLU A 50 4.52 -6.76 14.28
C GLU A 50 5.81 -6.30 14.98
N PRO A 51 6.11 -4.99 14.94
CA PRO A 51 7.38 -4.45 15.42
C PRO A 51 7.50 -4.48 16.94
N ASP A 52 6.37 -4.36 17.65
CA ASP A 52 6.29 -4.46 19.11
C ASP A 52 5.21 -5.46 19.53
N ARG A 53 5.64 -6.60 20.08
CA ARG A 53 4.75 -7.66 20.56
C ARG A 53 3.82 -7.22 21.68
N LEU A 54 4.25 -6.23 22.48
CA LEU A 54 3.46 -5.73 23.58
C LEU A 54 2.27 -4.92 23.04
N GLU A 55 2.51 -4.06 22.04
CA GLU A 55 1.48 -3.26 21.39
C GLU A 55 0.44 -4.14 20.68
N SER A 56 0.87 -5.20 19.99
CA SER A 56 -0.04 -6.16 19.36
C SER A 56 -0.89 -6.89 20.39
N ALA A 57 -0.27 -7.40 21.45
CA ALA A 57 -0.99 -8.10 22.51
C ALA A 57 -2.04 -7.17 23.15
N PHE A 58 -1.68 -5.91 23.40
CA PHE A 58 -2.64 -4.92 23.90
C PHE A 58 -3.78 -4.65 22.92
N SER A 59 -3.48 -4.51 21.63
CA SER A 59 -4.49 -4.29 20.59
C SER A 59 -5.43 -5.48 20.44
N GLU A 60 -4.89 -6.70 20.50
CA GLU A 60 -5.65 -7.95 20.50
C GLU A 60 -6.53 -8.05 21.76
N HIS A 61 -6.02 -7.70 22.94
CA HIS A 61 -6.80 -7.67 24.18
C HIS A 61 -7.98 -6.69 24.11
N ILE A 62 -7.77 -5.50 23.54
CA ILE A 62 -8.84 -4.50 23.35
C ILE A 62 -9.87 -5.02 22.34
N TYR A 63 -9.41 -5.57 21.22
CA TYR A 63 -10.28 -6.13 20.18
C TYR A 63 -11.11 -7.30 20.71
N ALA A 64 -10.48 -8.24 21.41
CA ALA A 64 -11.14 -9.37 22.05
C ALA A 64 -12.17 -8.91 23.09
N SER A 65 -11.87 -7.87 23.87
CA SER A 65 -12.83 -7.31 24.84
C SER A 65 -14.04 -6.66 24.16
N LYS A 66 -13.83 -6.02 23.00
CA LYS A 66 -14.89 -5.35 22.25
C LYS A 66 -15.78 -6.32 21.49
N GLU A 67 -15.19 -7.36 20.91
CA GLU A 67 -15.85 -8.33 20.04
C GLU A 67 -16.15 -9.66 20.76
N ALA A 68 -15.99 -9.72 22.10
CA ALA A 68 -16.32 -10.91 22.89
C ALA A 68 -17.79 -11.32 22.70
N ALA A 69 -18.70 -10.35 22.58
CA ALA A 69 -20.13 -10.62 22.39
C ALA A 69 -20.49 -11.05 20.95
N SER A 70 -19.66 -10.71 19.95
CA SER A 70 -19.92 -11.00 18.53
C SER A 70 -19.31 -12.34 18.06
N GLY A 71 -18.60 -13.06 18.93
CA GLY A 71 -18.08 -14.39 18.64
C GLY A 71 -16.89 -14.38 17.68
N GLY A 72 -15.81 -13.67 18.06
CA GLY A 72 -14.58 -13.52 17.28
C GLY A 72 -13.81 -14.83 16.97
N ALA A 73 -12.81 -14.71 16.09
CA ALA A 73 -12.15 -15.78 15.32
C ALA A 73 -11.25 -16.78 16.09
N SER A 74 -11.31 -16.85 17.42
CA SER A 74 -10.53 -17.84 18.20
C SER A 74 -11.34 -18.43 19.36
N ALA A 75 -11.04 -19.68 19.71
CA ALA A 75 -11.79 -20.57 20.60
C ALA A 75 -11.90 -20.13 22.09
N GLY A 76 -11.67 -18.85 22.39
CA GLY A 76 -11.79 -18.25 23.71
C GLY A 76 -12.54 -16.91 23.73
N ALA A 77 -13.09 -16.45 22.59
CA ALA A 77 -13.99 -15.31 22.58
C ALA A 77 -15.30 -15.72 23.28
N SER A 78 -15.45 -15.33 24.54
CA SER A 78 -16.61 -15.65 25.38
C SER A 78 -17.86 -14.90 24.92
N GLY A 79 -18.40 -15.29 23.77
CA GLY A 79 -19.79 -15.04 23.44
C GLY A 79 -20.66 -15.92 24.32
N CYS A 80 -21.82 -15.43 24.73
CA CYS A 80 -22.84 -16.28 25.34
C CYS A 80 -23.20 -17.34 24.29
N GLY A 81 -22.64 -18.54 24.44
CA GLY A 81 -22.82 -19.66 23.53
C GLY A 81 -24.27 -20.10 23.56
N CYS A 82 -25.09 -19.48 22.73
CA CYS A 82 -26.42 -19.97 22.42
C CYS A 82 -26.29 -21.02 21.31
N ASN A 83 -26.10 -22.27 21.72
CA ASN A 83 -26.72 -23.40 21.00
C ASN A 83 -28.11 -23.59 21.58
#